data_AF-A0A919K383-F1
#
_entry.id   AF-A0A919K383-F1
#
_cell.length_a   1.000
_cell.length_b   1.000
_cell.length_c   1.000
_cell.angle_alpha   90.00
_cell.angle_beta   90.00
_cell.angle_gamma   90.00
#
_symmetry.space_group_name_H-M   'P 1'
#
loop_
_entity.id
_entity.type
_entity.pdbx_description
1 polymer ?
#
loop_
_entity_poly.entity_id
_entity_poly.type
_entity_poly.pdbx_seq_one_letter_code
_entity_poly.pdbx_strand_id
1 'polypeptide(L)' 'MPKAHPAQPLATPAVSPRLLGTALAVVAVMLLLSYLVAFDQGAVSQSGTWLHELMHDGRHLLGVPCH' A
#
# COMPACT_ATOMS: atom_id res chain seq x y z
N MET A 1 -28.91 9.49 -57.59
CA MET A 1 -29.36 8.90 -56.31
C MET A 1 -28.31 9.20 -55.24
N PRO A 2 -28.62 9.86 -54.12
CA PRO A 2 -27.64 10.07 -53.06
C PRO A 2 -27.25 8.72 -52.43
N LYS A 3 -25.94 8.51 -52.25
CA LYS A 3 -25.37 7.27 -51.70
C LYS A 3 -25.52 7.32 -50.19
N ALA A 4 -26.27 6.37 -49.62
CA ALA A 4 -26.42 6.26 -48.17
C ALA A 4 -25.06 5.89 -47.54
N HIS A 5 -24.59 6.70 -46.59
CA HIS A 5 -23.41 6.35 -45.80
C HIS A 5 -23.81 5.38 -44.69
N PRO A 6 -23.08 4.26 -44.50
CA PRO A 6 -23.35 3.35 -43.41
C PRO A 6 -23.09 4.07 -42.07
N ALA A 7 -24.08 4.03 -41.18
CA ALA A 7 -23.93 4.53 -39.82
C ALA A 7 -22.99 3.59 -39.05
N GLN A 8 -21.82 4.10 -38.63
CA GLN A 8 -20.93 3.34 -37.75
C GLN A 8 -21.45 3.41 -36.31
N PRO A 9 -21.57 2.26 -35.62
CA PRO A 9 -21.87 2.27 -34.19
C PRO A 9 -20.72 2.92 -33.43
N LEU A 10 -21.01 4.01 -32.72
CA LEU A 10 -20.06 4.65 -31.83
C LEU A 10 -20.02 3.85 -30.52
N ALA A 11 -19.10 2.89 -30.42
CA ALA A 11 -18.85 2.19 -29.17
C ALA A 11 -18.13 3.12 -28.19
N THR A 12 -18.86 3.71 -27.26
CA THR A 12 -18.27 4.48 -26.15
C THR A 12 -17.65 3.51 -25.14
N PRO A 13 -16.34 3.57 -24.88
CA PRO A 13 -15.71 2.71 -23.89
C PRO A 13 -16.27 3.02 -22.50
N ALA A 14 -16.69 1.98 -21.77
CA ALA A 14 -17.25 2.10 -20.43
C ALA A 14 -16.22 2.63 -19.40
N VAL A 15 -14.92 2.40 -19.64
CA VAL A 15 -13.83 2.86 -18.78
C VAL A 15 -12.87 3.71 -19.60
N SER A 16 -12.70 4.96 -19.19
CA SER A 16 -11.69 5.83 -19.80
C SER A 16 -10.28 5.47 -19.30
N PRO A 17 -9.24 5.61 -20.12
CA PRO A 17 -7.85 5.37 -19.69
C PRO A 17 -7.44 6.30 -18.54
N ARG A 18 -8.02 7.50 -18.47
CA ARG A 18 -7.83 8.43 -17.34
C ARG A 18 -8.39 7.86 -16.05
N LEU A 19 -9.62 7.33 -16.07
CA LEU A 19 -10.25 6.71 -14.90
C LEU A 19 -9.43 5.51 -14.41
N LEU A 20 -8.98 4.66 -15.35
CA LEU A 20 -8.13 3.51 -15.02
C LEU A 20 -6.82 3.95 -14.38
N GLY A 21 -6.14 4.96 -14.97
CA GLY A 21 -4.91 5.52 -14.42
C GLY A 21 -5.10 6.10 -13.01
N THR A 22 -6.17 6.86 -12.78
CA THR A 22 -6.48 7.39 -11.44
C THR A 22 -6.79 6.30 -10.42
N ALA A 23 -7.52 5.25 -10.82
CA ALA A 23 -7.85 4.13 -9.94
C ALA A 23 -6.58 3.36 -9.52
N LEU A 24 -5.69 3.07 -10.47
CA LEU A 24 -4.42 2.41 -10.18
C LEU A 24 -3.54 3.25 -9.25
N ALA A 25 -3.47 4.56 -9.47
CA ALA A 25 -2.72 5.46 -8.60
C ALA A 25 -3.27 5.46 -7.16
N VAL A 26 -4.60 5.52 -6.99
CA VAL A 26 -5.24 5.46 -5.68
C VAL A 26 -4.96 4.13 -5.00
N VAL A 27 -5.10 3.00 -5.71
CA VAL A 27 -4.79 1.67 -5.16
C VAL A 27 -3.33 1.59 -4.72
N ALA A 28 -2.40 2.08 -5.53
CA ALA A 28 -0.98 2.09 -5.17
C ALA A 28 -0.70 2.91 -3.90
N VAL A 29 -1.31 4.09 -3.77
CA VAL A 29 -1.20 4.93 -2.57
C VAL A 29 -1.79 4.22 -1.35
N MET A 30 -2.96 3.60 -1.48
CA MET A 30 -3.59 2.87 -0.37
C MET A 30 -2.74 1.67 0.08
N LEU A 31 -2.16 0.94 -0.87
CA LEU A 31 -1.24 -0.16 -0.57
C LEU A 31 0.02 0.36 0.15
N LEU A 32 0.61 1.46 -0.34
CA LEU A 32 1.77 2.08 0.31
C LEU A 32 1.44 2.49 1.76
N LEU A 33 0.32 3.19 1.98
CA LEU A 33 -0.10 3.59 3.31
C LEU A 33 -0.34 2.38 4.22
N SER A 34 -1.00 1.34 3.72
CA SER A 34 -1.23 0.11 4.48
C SER A 34 0.08 -0.60 4.85
N TYR A 35 1.07 -0.60 3.94
CA TYR A 35 2.40 -1.15 4.20
C TYR A 35 3.10 -0.37 5.31
N LEU A 36 3.07 0.97 5.26
CA LEU A 36 3.70 1.82 6.28
C LEU A 36 3.09 1.59 7.66
N VAL A 37 1.75 1.51 7.75
CA VAL A 37 1.07 1.18 9.01
C VAL A 37 1.44 -0.22 9.50
N ALA A 38 1.43 -1.22 8.61
CA ALA A 38 1.82 -2.58 8.98
C ALA A 38 3.30 -2.68 9.40
N PHE A 39 4.17 -1.87 8.80
CA PHE A 39 5.57 -1.76 9.17
C PHE A 39 5.73 -1.17 10.57
N ASP A 40 5.11 -0.02 10.85
CA ASP A 40 5.23 0.71 12.12
C ASP A 40 4.63 -0.08 13.29
N GLN A 41 3.51 -0.76 13.06
CA GLN A 41 2.85 -1.61 14.07
C GLN A 41 3.53 -2.96 14.28
N GLY A 42 4.65 -3.22 13.60
CA GLY A 42 5.43 -4.45 13.75
C GLY A 42 4.82 -5.70 13.09
N ALA A 43 3.77 -5.56 12.28
CA ALA A 43 3.25 -6.68 11.49
C ALA A 43 4.22 -7.09 10.37
N VAL A 44 5.04 -6.15 9.89
CA VAL A 44 6.13 -6.39 8.94
C VAL A 44 7.51 -6.20 9.58
N SER A 45 7.71 -5.13 10.36
CA SER A 45 9.01 -4.86 11.00
C SER A 45 9.13 -5.52 12.37
N GLN A 46 9.92 -6.59 12.46
CA GLN A 46 10.16 -7.27 13.75
C GLN A 46 11.30 -6.64 14.58
N SER A 47 11.86 -5.52 14.13
CA SER A 47 12.97 -4.84 14.80
C SER A 47 12.64 -4.44 16.25
N GLY A 48 11.39 -4.09 16.53
CA GLY A 48 10.93 -3.73 17.88
C GLY A 48 11.10 -4.86 18.90
N THR A 49 10.75 -6.10 18.53
CA THR A 49 10.91 -7.27 19.41
C THR A 49 12.38 -7.58 19.68
N TRP A 50 13.21 -7.59 18.63
CA TRP A 50 14.66 -7.80 18.77
C TRP A 50 15.30 -6.73 19.66
N LEU A 51 14.89 -5.47 19.48
CA LEU A 51 15.40 -4.36 20.28
C LEU A 51 14.89 -4.43 21.73
N HIS A 52 13.65 -4.85 21.94
CA HIS A 52 13.08 -5.08 23.26
C HIS A 52 13.88 -6.16 24.02
N GLU A 53 14.12 -7.30 23.40
CA GLU A 53 14.92 -8.39 23.99
C GLU A 53 16.35 -7.96 24.26
N LEU A 54 17.00 -7.26 23.32
CA LEU A 54 18.34 -6.71 23.51
C LEU A 54 18.41 -5.78 24.72
N MET A 55 17.44 -4.87 24.89
CA MET A 55 17.40 -3.98 26.05
C MET A 55 17.12 -4.74 27.36
N HIS A 56 16.25 -5.76 27.30
CA HIS A 56 16.00 -6.64 28.44
C HIS A 56 17.29 -7.35 28.87
N ASP A 57 18.02 -7.97 27.94
CA ASP A 57 19.28 -8.67 28.21
C ASP A 57 20.38 -7.72 28.68
N GLY A 58 20.49 -6.53 28.07
CA GLY A 58 21.46 -5.51 28.48
C GLY A 58 21.26 -5.08 29.93
N ARG A 59 20.00 -4.91 30.36
CA ARG A 59 19.67 -4.63 31.76
C ARG A 59 20.16 -5.75 32.69
N HIS A 60 19.93 -7.01 32.32
CA HIS A 60 20.38 -8.16 33.10
C HIS A 60 21.92 -8.20 33.20
N LEU A 61 22.60 -7.95 32.09
CA LEU A 61 24.07 -7.94 32.04
C LEU A 61 24.69 -6.84 32.90
N LEU A 62 24.05 -5.67 32.94
CA LEU A 62 24.51 -4.50 33.70
C LEU A 62 23.99 -4.47 35.15
N GLY A 63 23.22 -5.48 35.57
CA GLY A 63 22.65 -5.56 36.92
C GLY A 63 21.66 -4.44 37.26
N VAL A 64 21.08 -3.79 36.25
CA VAL A 64 20.16 -2.66 36.44
C VAL A 64 18.78 -3.24 36.83
N PRO A 65 18.11 -2.73 37.89
CA PRO A 65 16.84 -3.30 38.34
C PRO A 65 15.70 -3.06 37.35
N CYS A 66 14.68 -3.94 37.41
CA CYS A 66 13.60 -3.98 36.45
C CYS A 66 12.36 -3.13 36.80
N HIS A 67 12.29 -2.63 38.03
CA HIS A 67 11.13 -1.98 38.63
C HIS A 67 11.59 -0.88 39.59
#